data_AF-A0A846UG63-F1
#
_entry.id   AF-A0A846UG63-F1
#
_cell.length_a   1.000
_cell.length_b   1.000
_cell.length_c   1.000
_cell.angle_alpha   90.00
_cell.angle_beta   90.00
_cell.angle_gamma   90.00
#
_symmetry.space_group_name_H-M   'P 1'
#
loop_
_entity.id
_entity.type
_entity.pdbx_description
1 polymer ?
#
loop_
_entity_poly.entity_id
_entity_poly.type
_entity_poly.pdbx_seq_one_letter_code
_entity_poly.pdbx_strand_id
1 'polypeptide(L)' 'MSTDHAYCTPEVADQAAGAIEAQQLVDAIADGRLEPQHAWVAFTELQGRHGRNAQALKAFVIRLAKAARTVRSE' A
#
# COMPACT_ATOMS: atom_id res chain seq x y z
N MET A 1 19.81 -11.86 -16.55
CA MET A 1 19.33 -11.16 -17.78
C MET A 1 18.41 -10.05 -17.31
N SER A 2 18.78 -8.78 -17.51
CA SER A 2 17.89 -7.65 -17.25
C SER A 2 16.88 -7.62 -18.38
N THR A 3 15.64 -8.05 -18.11
CA THR A 3 14.53 -7.73 -19.00
C THR A 3 14.25 -6.24 -18.84
N ASP A 4 14.85 -5.43 -19.70
CA ASP A 4 14.48 -4.03 -19.86
C ASP A 4 13.04 -3.98 -20.36
N HIS A 5 12.10 -3.88 -19.41
CA HIS A 5 10.71 -3.64 -19.72
C HIS A 5 10.62 -2.24 -20.33
N ALA A 6 10.41 -2.16 -21.65
CA ALA A 6 10.36 -0.91 -22.41
C ALA A 6 9.35 0.14 -21.89
N TYR A 7 8.41 -0.28 -21.03
CA TYR A 7 7.40 0.57 -20.39
C TYR A 7 7.63 0.78 -18.88
N CYS A 8 8.62 0.12 -18.29
CA CYS A 8 8.96 0.28 -16.88
C CYS A 8 9.94 1.43 -16.74
N THR A 9 9.40 2.64 -16.75
CA THR A 9 10.17 3.81 -16.35
C THR A 9 10.49 3.71 -14.86
N PRO A 10 11.54 4.41 -14.37
CA PRO A 10 11.83 4.47 -12.93
C PRO A 10 10.62 4.92 -12.09
N GLU A 11 9.80 5.82 -12.63
CA GLU A 11 8.56 6.26 -11.99
C GLU A 11 7.54 5.13 -11.86
N VAL A 12 7.37 4.30 -12.90
CA VAL A 12 6.46 3.14 -12.85
C VAL A 12 6.97 2.10 -11.86
N ALA A 13 8.28 1.88 -11.79
CA ALA A 13 8.89 0.97 -10.83
C ALA A 13 8.66 1.44 -9.38
N ASP A 14 8.84 2.75 -9.11
CA ASP A 14 8.60 3.35 -7.80
C ASP A 14 7.13 3.28 -7.38
N GLN A 15 6.22 3.60 -8.32
CA GLN A 15 4.77 3.45 -8.09
C GLN A 15 4.38 2.00 -7.79
N ALA A 16 4.96 1.02 -8.50
CA ALA A 16 4.72 -0.39 -8.25
C ALA A 16 5.25 -0.83 -6.88
N ALA A 17 6.45 -0.42 -6.50
CA ALA A 17 7.05 -0.71 -5.20
C ALA A 17 6.17 -0.18 -4.06
N GLY A 18 5.76 1.09 -4.12
CA GLY A 18 4.87 1.68 -3.12
C GLY A 18 3.49 1.01 -3.08
N ALA A 19 2.94 0.59 -4.22
CA ALA A 19 1.67 -0.11 -4.27
C ALA A 19 1.72 -1.53 -3.66
N ILE A 20 2.84 -2.24 -3.82
CA ILE A 20 3.10 -3.55 -3.21
C ILE A 20 3.23 -3.39 -1.69
N GLU A 21 4.02 -2.42 -1.25
CA GLU A 21 4.18 -2.12 0.15
C GLU A 21 2.85 -1.77 0.84
N ALA A 22 2.05 -0.90 0.21
CA ALA A 22 0.72 -0.56 0.70
C ALA A 22 -0.19 -1.80 0.84
N GLN A 23 -0.08 -2.77 -0.08
CA GLN A 23 -0.83 -4.03 0.01
C GLN A 23 -0.38 -4.85 1.21
N GLN A 24 0.93 -5.04 1.39
CA GLN A 24 1.49 -5.83 2.49
C GLN A 24 1.08 -5.30 3.87
N LEU A 25 1.05 -3.97 4.02
CA LEU A 25 0.62 -3.32 5.26
C LEU A 25 -0.87 -3.55 5.53
N VAL A 26 -1.71 -3.42 4.50
CA VAL A 26 -3.15 -3.70 4.63
C VAL A 26 -3.40 -5.17 4.97
N ASP A 27 -2.71 -6.11 4.33
CA ASP A 27 -2.85 -7.53 4.62
C ASP A 27 -2.41 -7.84 6.06
N ALA A 28 -1.31 -7.25 6.52
CA ALA A 28 -0.87 -7.41 7.90
C ALA A 28 -1.90 -6.89 8.92
N ILE A 29 -2.59 -5.79 8.61
CA ILE A 29 -3.67 -5.27 9.46
C ILE A 29 -4.91 -6.17 9.39
N ALA A 30 -5.30 -6.61 8.19
CA ALA A 30 -6.48 -7.44 7.97
C ALA A 30 -6.34 -8.84 8.62
N ASP A 31 -5.15 -9.42 8.57
CA ASP A 31 -4.83 -10.72 9.17
C ASP A 31 -4.54 -10.63 10.69
N GLY A 32 -4.62 -9.44 11.29
CA GLY A 32 -4.34 -9.21 12.71
C GLY A 32 -2.87 -9.29 13.10
N ARG A 33 -1.94 -9.32 12.14
CA ARG A 33 -0.48 -9.24 12.39
C ARG A 33 -0.05 -7.82 12.83
N LEU A 34 -0.84 -6.81 12.49
CA LEU A 34 -0.71 -5.44 12.95
C LEU A 34 -2.05 -4.96 13.52
N GLU A 35 -2.01 -4.34 14.71
CA GLU A 35 -3.20 -3.72 15.28
C GLU A 35 -3.72 -2.60 14.37
N PRO A 36 -5.05 -2.41 14.22
CA PRO A 36 -5.65 -1.39 13.37
C PRO A 36 -5.17 0.05 13.65
N GLN A 37 -4.79 0.34 14.90
CA GLN A 37 -4.20 1.64 15.29
C GLN A 37 -2.89 1.96 14.56
N HIS A 38 -2.16 0.96 14.08
CA HIS A 38 -0.96 1.15 13.27
C HIS A 38 -1.27 1.59 11.84
N ALA A 39 -2.53 1.51 11.38
CA ALA A 39 -2.90 1.92 10.03
C ALA A 39 -2.56 3.39 9.75
N TRP A 40 -2.75 4.26 10.73
CA TRP A 40 -2.43 5.69 10.57
C TRP A 40 -0.93 5.95 10.55
N VAL A 41 -0.15 5.23 11.38
CA VAL A 41 1.31 5.30 11.37
C VAL A 41 1.85 4.82 10.02
N ALA A 42 1.39 3.66 9.55
CA ALA A 42 1.75 3.10 8.25
C ALA A 42 1.42 4.07 7.09
N PHE A 43 0.27 4.75 7.15
CA PHE A 43 -0.08 5.79 6.18
C PHE A 43 0.92 6.95 6.19
N THR A 44 1.29 7.47 7.38
CA THR A 44 2.27 8.56 7.49
C THR A 44 3.67 8.16 7.03
N GLU A 45 4.09 6.92 7.27
CA GLU A 45 5.38 6.39 6.80
C GLU A 45 5.41 6.21 5.28
N LEU A 46 4.34 5.68 4.70
CA LEU A 46 4.16 5.62 3.24
C LEU A 46 4.21 7.01 2.62
N GLN A 47 3.56 7.99 3.27
CA GLN A 47 3.56 9.38 2.81
C GLN A 47 4.96 10.00 2.87
N GLY A 48 5.72 9.73 3.93
CA GLY A 48 7.09 10.24 4.08
C GLY A 48 8.04 9.69 3.00
N ARG A 49 7.83 8.44 2.57
CA ARG A 49 8.73 7.77 1.61
C ARG A 49 8.37 8.01 0.16
N HIS A 50 7.09 7.95 -0.19
CA HIS A 50 6.62 8.04 -1.57
C HIS A 50 6.06 9.43 -1.91
N GLY A 51 5.88 10.29 -0.91
CA GLY A 51 5.32 11.63 -1.06
C GLY A 51 3.79 11.66 -0.93
N ARG A 52 3.27 12.87 -0.67
CA ARG A 52 1.86 13.12 -0.31
C ARG A 52 0.82 12.71 -1.35
N ASN A 53 1.21 12.65 -2.62
CA ASN A 53 0.30 12.34 -3.74
C ASN A 53 0.60 10.99 -4.39
N ALA A 54 1.42 10.16 -3.76
CA ALA A 54 1.79 8.84 -4.27
C ALA A 54 0.56 7.97 -4.53
N GLN A 55 0.59 7.21 -5.63
CA GLN A 55 -0.44 6.21 -5.92
C GLN A 55 -0.50 5.12 -4.83
N ALA A 56 0.63 4.86 -4.17
CA ALA A 56 0.74 3.98 -3.01
C ALA A 56 -0.23 4.35 -1.87
N LEU A 57 -0.35 5.65 -1.54
CA LEU A 57 -1.26 6.12 -0.49
C LEU A 57 -2.72 5.92 -0.85
N LYS A 58 -3.09 6.19 -2.10
CA LYS A 58 -4.45 5.96 -2.59
C LYS A 58 -4.79 4.47 -2.53
N ALA A 59 -3.85 3.63 -2.98
CA ALA A 59 -4.00 2.19 -2.96
C ALA A 59 -4.14 1.66 -1.52
N PHE A 60 -3.34 2.17 -0.58
CA PHE A 60 -3.43 1.85 0.85
C PHE A 60 -4.83 2.14 1.40
N VAL A 61 -5.34 3.37 1.23
CA VAL A 61 -6.64 3.78 1.76
C VAL A 61 -7.78 2.96 1.15
N ILE A 62 -7.80 2.76 -0.17
CA ILE A 62 -8.84 1.98 -0.85
C ILE A 62 -8.86 0.54 -0.34
N ARG A 63 -7.69 -0.08 -0.22
CA ARG A 63 -7.56 -1.48 0.22
C ARG A 63 -7.93 -1.65 1.69
N LEU A 64 -7.50 -0.74 2.56
CA LEU A 64 -7.87 -0.74 3.97
C LEU A 64 -9.41 -0.61 4.13
N ALA A 65 -10.03 0.31 3.39
CA ALA A 65 -11.48 0.46 3.39
C ALA A 65 -12.21 -0.79 2.88
N LYS A 66 -11.65 -1.48 1.88
CA LYS A 66 -12.18 -2.74 1.37
C LYS A 66 -12.08 -3.84 2.44
N ALA A 67 -10.90 -4.01 3.06
CA ALA A 67 -10.67 -5.00 4.12
C ALA A 67 -11.66 -4.82 5.27
N ALA A 68 -11.81 -3.59 5.78
CA ALA A 68 -12.72 -3.25 6.87
C ALA A 68 -14.20 -3.57 6.56
N ARG A 69 -14.63 -3.47 5.30
CA ARG A 69 -15.99 -3.86 4.89
C ARG A 69 -16.20 -5.37 4.93
N THR A 70 -15.17 -6.14 4.59
CA THR A 70 -15.23 -7.61 4.55
C THR A 70 -15.40 -8.18 5.96
N VAL A 71 -14.61 -7.71 6.93
CA VAL A 71 -14.68 -8.12 8.34
C VAL A 71 -16.05 -7.86 8.98
N ARG A 72 -16.78 -6.82 8.52
CA ARG A 72 -18.11 -6.48 9.05
C ARG A 72 -19.26 -7.32 8.46
N SER A 73 -18.97 -8.11 7.44
CA SER A 73 -19.99 -8.90 6.72
C SER A 73 -20.01 -10.37 7.17
N GLU A 74 -19.11 -10.74 8.09
CA GLU A 74 -19.02 -12.03 8.78
C GLU A 74 -19.55 -11.89 10.21
#